data_AF-A0A6N7VBF9-F1
#
_entry.id   AF-A0A6N7VBF9-F1
#
_cell.length_a   1.000
_cell.length_b   1.000
_cell.length_c   1.000
_cell.angle_alpha   90.00
_cell.angle_beta   90.00
_cell.angle_gamma   90.00
#
_symmetry.space_group_name_H-M   'P 1'
#
loop_
_entity.id
_entity.type
_entity.pdbx_description
1 polymer ?
#
loop_
_entity_poly.entity_id
_entity_poly.type
_entity_poly.pdbx_seq_one_letter_code
_entity_poly.pdbx_strand_id
1 'polypeptide(L)'
;MDIEQSQAKAQTEAAPGSKWQDRMDSVGRSRRRTALAMIALAVLSAGLWWGWFGWDTQRDIDPVTGSSSGPYEWWQVRSCLISWAFLAWLGTEVLKPSAVILIMPAAFTASWILSAALTDDSGLWAIGAVLVAVGTLAGNALFVGLLHLLFRWRRKPALPPAG
;
A
#
# COMPACT_ATOMS: atom_id res chain seq x y z
N MET A 1 -36.55 -35.98 -37.32
CA MET A 1 -35.10 -35.86 -37.12
C MET A 1 -34.77 -34.41 -36.76
N ASP A 2 -35.60 -33.80 -35.88
CA ASP A 2 -35.75 -32.33 -35.83
C ASP A 2 -35.61 -31.75 -34.42
N ILE A 3 -35.74 -32.58 -33.38
CA ILE A 3 -35.59 -32.12 -32.00
C ILE A 3 -34.12 -31.92 -31.65
N GLU A 4 -33.22 -32.83 -32.06
CA GLU A 4 -31.78 -32.64 -31.85
C GLU A 4 -31.21 -31.45 -32.62
N GLN A 5 -31.67 -31.20 -33.86
CA GLN A 5 -31.24 -30.02 -34.61
C GLN A 5 -31.83 -28.72 -34.04
N SER A 6 -33.07 -28.73 -33.53
CA SER A 6 -33.66 -27.58 -32.85
C SER A 6 -32.96 -27.28 -31.52
N GLN A 7 -32.57 -28.30 -30.75
CA GLN A 7 -31.81 -28.16 -29.51
C GLN A 7 -30.38 -27.71 -29.77
N ALA A 8 -29.71 -28.26 -30.80
CA ALA A 8 -28.37 -27.85 -31.22
C ALA A 8 -28.35 -26.40 -31.74
N LYS A 9 -29.40 -25.98 -32.47
CA LYS A 9 -29.57 -24.60 -32.94
C LYS A 9 -29.88 -23.64 -31.79
N ALA A 10 -30.71 -24.03 -30.82
CA ALA A 10 -30.98 -23.26 -29.61
C ALA A 10 -29.76 -23.16 -28.66
N GLN A 11 -28.89 -24.18 -28.63
CA GLN A 11 -27.60 -24.13 -27.92
C GLN A 11 -26.54 -23.32 -28.66
N THR A 12 -26.57 -23.23 -29.99
CA THR A 12 -25.68 -22.32 -30.74
C THR A 12 -26.18 -20.87 -30.73
N GLU A 13 -27.48 -20.65 -30.54
CA GLU A 13 -28.11 -19.38 -30.15
C GLU A 13 -27.99 -19.10 -28.64
N ALA A 14 -27.04 -19.74 -27.94
CA ALA A 14 -26.68 -19.43 -26.56
C ALA A 14 -26.62 -17.91 -26.38
N ALA A 15 -27.53 -17.43 -25.53
CA ALA A 15 -28.06 -16.09 -25.57
C ALA A 15 -26.97 -15.00 -25.62
N PRO A 16 -27.17 -13.93 -26.41
CA PRO A 16 -26.28 -12.77 -26.44
C PRO A 16 -26.06 -12.11 -25.07
N GLY A 17 -26.81 -12.51 -24.03
CA GLY A 17 -26.63 -12.09 -22.63
C GLY A 17 -25.43 -12.70 -21.87
N SER A 18 -24.90 -13.86 -22.29
CA SER A 18 -23.80 -14.55 -21.58
C SER A 18 -22.50 -13.74 -21.56
N LYS A 19 -22.09 -13.24 -22.73
CA LYS A 19 -20.89 -12.40 -22.92
C LYS A 19 -20.96 -11.09 -22.12
N TRP A 20 -22.16 -10.53 -21.95
CA TRP A 20 -22.37 -9.32 -21.16
C TRP A 20 -22.26 -9.60 -19.66
N GLN A 21 -22.78 -10.73 -19.19
CA GLN A 21 -22.63 -11.19 -17.80
C GLN A 21 -21.17 -11.50 -17.46
N ASP A 22 -20.46 -12.24 -18.31
CA ASP A 22 -19.03 -12.54 -18.11
C ASP A 22 -18.18 -11.27 -17.99
N ARG A 23 -18.47 -10.28 -18.84
CA ARG A 23 -17.82 -8.97 -18.78
C ARG A 23 -18.15 -8.26 -17.48
N MET A 24 -19.42 -8.19 -17.09
CA MET A 24 -19.85 -7.52 -15.85
C MET A 24 -19.20 -8.15 -14.62
N ASP A 25 -19.16 -9.48 -14.57
CA ASP A 25 -18.54 -10.25 -13.48
C ASP A 25 -17.03 -10.05 -13.42
N SER A 26 -16.36 -9.97 -14.57
CA SER A 26 -14.92 -9.66 -14.64
C SER A 26 -14.60 -8.26 -14.10
N VAL A 27 -15.44 -7.27 -14.41
CA VAL A 27 -15.32 -5.90 -13.89
C VAL A 27 -15.59 -5.89 -12.37
N GLY A 28 -16.59 -6.62 -11.89
CA GLY A 28 -16.86 -6.78 -10.47
C GLY A 28 -15.68 -7.42 -9.71
N ARG A 29 -15.12 -8.50 -10.24
CA ARG A 29 -13.95 -9.19 -9.64
C ARG A 29 -12.72 -8.30 -9.61
N SER A 30 -12.42 -7.56 -10.69
CA SER A 30 -11.27 -6.64 -10.71
C SER A 30 -11.41 -5.51 -9.69
N ARG A 31 -12.59 -4.87 -9.60
CA ARG A 31 -12.85 -3.83 -8.57
C ARG A 31 -12.71 -4.37 -7.16
N ARG A 32 -13.27 -5.56 -6.87
CA ARG A 32 -13.14 -6.21 -5.56
C ARG A 32 -11.68 -6.49 -5.21
N ARG A 33 -10.88 -7.02 -6.15
CA ARG A 33 -9.44 -7.25 -5.95
C ARG A 33 -8.69 -5.96 -5.66
N THR A 34 -8.96 -4.88 -6.39
CA THR A 34 -8.34 -3.57 -6.14
C THR A 34 -8.70 -3.03 -4.77
N ALA A 35 -9.97 -3.12 -4.36
CA ALA A 35 -10.42 -2.70 -3.03
C ALA A 35 -9.72 -3.49 -1.91
N LEU A 36 -9.66 -4.82 -2.04
CA LEU A 36 -8.95 -5.68 -1.09
C LEU A 36 -7.45 -5.34 -1.02
N ALA A 37 -6.81 -5.07 -2.16
CA ALA A 37 -5.40 -4.66 -2.18
C ALA A 37 -5.18 -3.31 -1.47
N MET A 38 -6.09 -2.32 -1.66
CA MET A 38 -6.02 -1.05 -0.95
C MET A 38 -6.21 -1.21 0.56
N ILE A 39 -7.17 -2.05 0.98
CA ILE A 39 -7.40 -2.35 2.40
C ILE A 39 -6.19 -3.06 3.00
N ALA A 40 -5.66 -4.08 2.33
CA ALA A 40 -4.47 -4.78 2.77
C ALA A 40 -3.27 -3.84 2.90
N LEU A 41 -3.06 -2.94 1.93
CA LEU A 41 -2.00 -1.94 1.99
C LEU A 41 -2.16 -1.00 3.18
N ALA A 42 -3.39 -0.53 3.46
CA ALA A 42 -3.67 0.32 4.62
C ALA A 42 -3.38 -0.42 5.93
N VAL A 43 -3.87 -1.65 6.09
CA VAL A 43 -3.66 -2.46 7.30
C VAL A 43 -2.19 -2.78 7.52
N LEU A 44 -1.46 -3.18 6.47
CA LEU A 44 -0.03 -3.46 6.57
C LEU A 44 0.77 -2.19 6.90
N SER A 45 0.42 -1.05 6.33
CA SER A 45 1.10 0.22 6.63
C SER A 45 0.83 0.69 8.06
N ALA A 46 -0.40 0.53 8.56
CA ALA A 46 -0.71 0.71 9.97
C ALA A 46 0.09 -0.26 10.86
N GLY A 47 0.21 -1.52 10.42
CA GLY A 47 0.99 -2.54 11.10
C GLY A 47 2.49 -2.23 11.18
N LEU A 48 3.07 -1.44 10.26
CA LEU A 48 4.46 -1.00 10.37
C LEU A 48 4.68 -0.11 11.59
N TRP A 49 3.73 0.74 11.94
CA TRP A 49 3.80 1.55 13.16
C TRP A 49 3.84 0.63 14.38
N TRP A 50 2.84 -0.22 14.52
CA TRP A 50 2.70 -1.11 15.67
C TRP A 50 3.77 -2.18 15.76
N GLY A 51 4.32 -2.64 14.64
CA GLY A 51 5.36 -3.68 14.61
C GLY A 51 6.73 -3.17 15.02
N TRP A 52 7.06 -1.90 14.72
CA TRP A 52 8.40 -1.36 14.96
C TRP A 52 8.48 -0.33 16.08
N PHE A 53 7.43 0.45 16.30
CA PHE A 53 7.48 1.61 17.20
C PHE A 53 6.40 1.57 18.29
N GLY A 54 5.19 1.10 17.98
CA GLY A 54 4.03 1.26 18.86
C GLY A 54 4.08 0.49 20.19
N TRP A 55 5.05 -0.42 20.37
CA TRP A 55 5.25 -1.18 21.61
C TRP A 55 6.40 -0.66 22.47
N ASP A 56 7.30 0.15 21.91
CA ASP A 56 8.48 0.63 22.62
C ASP A 56 8.28 2.04 23.13
N THR A 57 8.27 2.18 24.45
CA THR A 57 7.91 3.43 25.15
C THR A 57 8.96 3.85 26.17
N GLN A 58 10.01 3.05 26.38
CA GLN A 58 11.01 3.33 27.39
C GLN A 58 12.13 4.18 26.81
N ARG A 59 12.45 5.30 27.46
CA ARG A 59 13.59 6.13 27.07
C ARG A 59 14.85 5.60 27.74
N ASP A 60 15.88 5.40 26.95
CA ASP A 60 17.20 5.11 27.50
C ASP A 60 17.87 6.40 27.99
N ILE A 61 18.54 6.26 29.13
CA ILE A 61 19.32 7.32 29.73
C ILE A 61 20.78 6.89 29.69
N ASP A 62 21.60 7.64 28.97
CA ASP A 62 23.03 7.46 28.99
C ASP A 62 23.57 7.75 30.41
N PRO A 63 24.18 6.77 31.09
CA PRO A 63 24.65 6.94 32.47
C PRO A 63 25.86 7.87 32.60
N VAL A 64 26.56 8.19 31.51
CA VAL A 64 27.74 9.06 31.49
C VAL A 64 27.39 10.49 31.13
N THR A 65 26.51 10.68 30.15
CA THR A 65 26.16 12.03 29.64
C THR A 65 24.86 12.56 30.22
N GLY A 66 24.03 11.71 30.84
CA GLY A 66 22.67 12.06 31.27
C GLY A 66 21.71 12.35 30.10
N SER A 67 22.16 12.10 28.86
CA SER A 67 21.37 12.28 27.65
C SER A 67 20.25 11.25 27.61
N SER A 68 19.00 11.72 27.48
CA SER A 68 17.89 10.84 27.13
C SER A 68 17.88 10.63 25.62
N SER A 69 18.19 9.41 25.17
CA SER A 69 17.86 8.99 23.81
C SER A 69 16.37 8.66 23.71
N GLY A 70 15.82 8.90 22.53
CA GLY A 70 14.45 8.50 22.22
C GLY A 70 14.28 6.99 22.40
N PRO A 71 13.04 6.52 22.60
CA PRO A 71 12.76 5.11 22.83
C PRO A 71 13.05 4.20 21.63
N TYR A 72 13.35 4.79 20.45
CA TYR A 72 13.51 4.01 19.23
C TYR A 72 14.96 3.70 18.93
N GLU A 73 15.26 2.42 18.84
CA GLU A 73 16.54 1.90 18.46
C GLU A 73 16.81 2.02 16.96
N TRP A 74 18.08 2.14 16.59
CA TRP A 74 18.48 2.29 15.18
C TRP A 74 18.03 1.11 14.30
N TRP A 75 17.93 -0.09 14.88
CA TRP A 75 17.50 -1.29 14.17
C TRP A 75 15.98 -1.30 13.91
N GLN A 76 15.17 -0.72 14.80
CA GLN A 76 13.72 -0.57 14.60
C GLN A 76 13.48 0.35 13.41
N VAL A 77 14.16 1.49 13.37
CA VAL A 77 14.07 2.46 12.27
C VAL A 77 14.50 1.81 10.95
N ARG A 78 15.66 1.14 10.92
CA ARG A 78 16.17 0.47 9.72
C ARG A 78 15.21 -0.61 9.22
N SER A 79 14.66 -1.42 10.12
CA SER A 79 13.75 -2.51 9.74
C SER A 79 12.40 -1.99 9.27
N CYS A 80 11.90 -0.91 9.87
CA CYS A 80 10.73 -0.20 9.39
C CYS A 80 10.94 0.34 7.98
N LEU A 81 12.08 0.98 7.69
CA LEU A 81 12.39 1.51 6.36
C LEU A 81 12.49 0.41 5.30
N ILE A 82 13.11 -0.73 5.63
CA ILE A 82 13.18 -1.88 4.71
C ILE A 82 11.79 -2.43 4.42
N SER A 83 10.97 -2.61 5.47
CA SER A 83 9.60 -3.11 5.34
C SER A 83 8.72 -2.14 4.55
N TRP A 84 8.88 -0.83 4.78
CA TRP A 84 8.20 0.22 4.03
C TRP A 84 8.57 0.16 2.56
N ALA A 85 9.86 0.09 2.23
CA ALA A 85 10.33 0.02 0.85
C ALA A 85 9.78 -1.20 0.12
N PHE A 86 9.79 -2.36 0.78
CA PHE A 86 9.22 -3.60 0.24
C PHE A 86 7.71 -3.48 0.01
N LEU A 87 6.97 -2.93 0.97
CA LEU A 87 5.53 -2.75 0.87
C LEU A 87 5.14 -1.74 -0.21
N ALA A 88 5.86 -0.63 -0.34
CA ALA A 88 5.64 0.36 -1.39
C ALA A 88 5.94 -0.23 -2.77
N TRP A 89 7.02 -1.00 -2.93
CA TRP A 89 7.31 -1.71 -4.17
C TRP A 89 6.19 -2.68 -4.54
N LEU A 90 5.81 -3.60 -3.63
CA LEU A 90 4.72 -4.55 -3.87
C LEU A 90 3.41 -3.83 -4.18
N GLY A 91 3.09 -2.76 -3.46
CA GLY A 91 1.93 -1.93 -3.70
C GLY A 91 1.90 -1.35 -5.12
N THR A 92 3.04 -0.88 -5.62
CA THR A 92 3.12 -0.33 -7.00
C THR A 92 3.01 -1.39 -8.10
N GLU A 93 3.23 -2.67 -7.79
CA GLU A 93 2.99 -3.77 -8.74
C GLU A 93 1.49 -4.08 -8.91
N VAL A 94 0.64 -3.77 -7.92
CA VAL A 94 -0.79 -4.13 -7.92
C VAL A 94 -1.75 -2.94 -7.95
N LEU A 95 -1.30 -1.75 -7.53
CA LEU A 95 -2.10 -0.53 -7.42
C LEU A 95 -1.48 0.62 -8.20
N LYS A 96 -2.27 1.66 -8.46
CA LYS A 96 -1.76 2.91 -9.05
C LYS A 96 -0.77 3.56 -8.07
N PRO A 97 0.36 4.13 -8.56
CA PRO A 97 1.33 4.81 -7.69
C PRO A 97 0.70 5.88 -6.79
N SER A 98 -0.29 6.63 -7.29
CA SER A 98 -1.00 7.64 -6.49
C SER A 98 -1.73 7.04 -5.28
N ALA A 99 -2.30 5.84 -5.41
CA ALA A 99 -2.93 5.16 -4.29
C ALA A 99 -1.89 4.76 -3.23
N VAL A 100 -0.74 4.23 -3.65
CA VAL A 100 0.35 3.86 -2.73
C VAL A 100 0.93 5.08 -2.01
N ILE A 101 1.11 6.18 -2.74
CA ILE A 101 1.61 7.45 -2.20
C ILE A 101 0.70 7.97 -1.09
N LEU A 102 -0.62 7.84 -1.23
CA LEU A 102 -1.58 8.38 -0.27
C LEU A 102 -1.92 7.42 0.87
N ILE A 103 -2.16 6.14 0.57
CA ILE A 103 -2.67 5.16 1.55
C ILE A 103 -1.63 4.86 2.63
N MET A 104 -0.37 4.63 2.24
CA MET A 104 0.65 4.21 3.22
C MET A 104 0.91 5.29 4.29
N PRO A 105 1.23 6.55 3.94
CA PRO A 105 1.37 7.64 4.91
C PRO A 105 0.13 7.87 5.75
N ALA A 106 -1.06 7.84 5.14
CA ALA A 106 -2.31 8.07 5.85
C ALA A 106 -2.56 7.00 6.94
N ALA A 107 -2.42 5.72 6.61
CA ALA A 107 -2.66 4.63 7.55
C ALA A 107 -1.58 4.54 8.66
N PHE A 108 -0.31 4.80 8.30
CA PHE A 108 0.78 4.86 9.27
C PHE A 108 0.59 6.03 10.23
N THR A 109 0.27 7.21 9.71
CA THR A 109 0.02 8.41 10.52
C THR A 109 -1.22 8.22 11.41
N ALA A 110 -2.30 7.62 10.90
CA ALA A 110 -3.48 7.34 11.71
C ALA A 110 -3.15 6.42 12.91
N SER A 111 -2.28 5.43 12.70
CA SER A 111 -1.81 4.54 13.77
C SER A 111 -0.95 5.29 14.79
N TRP A 112 -0.06 6.17 14.31
CA TRP A 112 0.73 7.07 15.15
C TRP A 112 -0.15 8.00 15.99
N ILE A 113 -1.16 8.63 15.37
CA ILE A 113 -2.13 9.51 16.03
C ILE A 113 -2.82 8.76 17.16
N LEU A 114 -3.26 7.52 16.90
CA LEU A 114 -3.93 6.72 17.92
C LEU A 114 -3.04 6.50 19.15
N SER A 115 -1.77 6.14 18.97
CA SER A 115 -0.84 6.02 20.11
C SER A 115 -0.54 7.34 20.80
N ALA A 116 -0.35 8.42 20.05
CA ALA A 116 0.06 9.72 20.60
C ALA A 116 -1.10 10.39 21.36
N ALA A 117 -2.29 10.44 20.76
CA ALA A 117 -3.47 11.07 21.36
C ALA A 117 -3.95 10.37 22.64
N LEU A 118 -3.62 9.09 22.83
CA LEU A 118 -3.95 8.35 24.05
C LEU A 118 -3.00 8.64 25.23
N THR A 119 -1.86 9.28 24.97
CA THR A 119 -0.80 9.47 25.99
C THR A 119 -0.41 10.93 26.20
N ASP A 120 -0.86 11.84 25.34
CA ASP A 120 -0.50 13.25 25.37
C ASP A 120 -1.72 14.17 25.61
N ASP A 121 -1.81 14.71 26.83
CA ASP A 121 -2.85 15.67 27.22
C ASP A 121 -2.55 17.12 26.76
N SER A 122 -1.32 17.41 26.28
CA SER A 122 -0.92 18.78 25.92
C SER A 122 -1.44 19.24 24.54
N GLY A 123 -1.86 18.28 23.69
CA GLY A 123 -2.25 18.55 22.31
C GLY A 123 -1.08 18.66 21.33
N LEU A 124 0.17 18.52 21.79
CA LEU A 124 1.35 18.49 20.91
C LEU A 124 1.32 17.35 19.91
N TRP A 125 0.59 16.27 20.21
CA TRP A 125 0.32 15.17 19.30
C TRP A 125 -0.24 15.66 17.95
N ALA A 126 -1.01 16.75 17.90
CA ALA A 126 -1.54 17.26 16.64
C ALA A 126 -0.46 17.83 15.72
N ILE A 127 0.53 18.53 16.28
CA ILE A 127 1.69 19.03 15.52
C ILE A 127 2.54 17.86 15.04
N GLY A 128 2.78 16.88 15.93
CA GLY A 128 3.47 15.64 15.57
C GLY A 128 2.76 14.90 14.44
N ALA A 129 1.44 14.84 14.45
CA ALA A 129 0.65 14.22 13.39
C ALA A 129 0.89 14.89 12.03
N VAL A 130 0.93 16.22 11.99
CA VAL A 130 1.25 16.97 10.76
C VAL A 130 2.66 16.67 10.28
N LEU A 131 3.65 16.67 11.19
CA LEU A 131 5.04 16.38 10.84
C LEU A 131 5.20 14.95 10.31
N VAL A 132 4.57 13.96 10.96
CA VAL A 132 4.57 12.57 10.51
C VAL A 132 3.87 12.44 9.17
N ALA A 133 2.70 13.05 8.99
CA ALA A 133 1.96 13.03 7.73
C ALA A 133 2.81 13.60 6.59
N VAL A 134 3.36 14.80 6.76
CA VAL A 134 4.15 15.49 5.73
C VAL A 134 5.44 14.74 5.45
N GLY A 135 6.17 14.32 6.50
CA GLY A 135 7.44 13.61 6.36
C GLY A 135 7.28 12.26 5.65
N THR A 136 6.31 11.44 6.09
CA THR A 136 6.04 10.15 5.46
C THR A 136 5.46 10.31 4.06
N LEU A 137 4.60 11.29 3.81
CA LEU A 137 4.07 11.57 2.47
C LEU A 137 5.17 12.01 1.51
N ALA A 138 6.00 12.98 1.89
CA ALA A 138 7.09 13.47 1.04
C ALA A 138 8.12 12.38 0.77
N GLY A 139 8.56 11.66 1.81
CA GLY A 139 9.51 10.56 1.68
C GLY A 139 8.96 9.41 0.81
N ASN A 140 7.70 9.03 1.01
CA ASN A 140 7.06 7.97 0.23
C ASN A 140 6.82 8.39 -1.22
N ALA A 141 6.40 9.63 -1.48
CA ALA A 141 6.24 10.17 -2.83
C ALA A 141 7.56 10.17 -3.59
N LEU A 142 8.65 10.59 -2.94
CA LEU A 142 9.99 10.54 -3.52
C LEU A 142 10.40 9.09 -3.83
N PHE A 143 10.21 8.17 -2.88
CA PHE A 143 10.57 6.76 -3.05
C PHE A 143 9.79 6.09 -4.18
N VAL A 144 8.46 6.22 -4.19
CA VAL A 144 7.60 5.68 -5.27
C VAL A 144 7.94 6.32 -6.62
N GLY A 145 8.22 7.63 -6.64
CA GLY A 145 8.68 8.33 -7.83
C GLY A 145 9.98 7.73 -8.38
N LEU A 146 10.96 7.49 -7.52
CA LEU A 146 12.22 6.84 -7.88
C LEU A 146 12.01 5.41 -8.40
N LEU A 147 11.20 4.59 -7.72
CA LEU A 147 10.84 3.25 -8.20
C LEU A 147 10.26 3.32 -9.61
N HIS A 148 9.30 4.21 -9.82
CA HIS A 148 8.64 4.35 -11.11
C HIS A 148 9.61 4.81 -12.22
N LEU A 149 10.53 5.72 -11.91
CA LEU A 149 11.57 6.15 -12.84
C LEU A 149 12.53 5.00 -13.20
N LEU A 150 12.99 4.26 -12.20
CA LEU A 150 13.92 3.13 -12.37
C LEU A 150 13.30 1.98 -13.17
N PHE A 151 12.04 1.62 -12.90
CA PHE A 151 11.36 0.53 -13.63
C PHE A 151 10.84 0.95 -15.01
N ARG A 152 10.49 2.22 -15.22
CA ARG A 152 10.14 2.74 -16.56
C ARG A 152 11.31 2.62 -17.53
N TRP A 153 12.55 2.78 -17.05
CA TRP A 153 13.76 2.62 -17.87
C TRP A 153 14.02 1.18 -18.32
N ARG A 154 13.55 0.17 -17.57
CA ARG A 154 13.72 -1.25 -17.92
C ARG A 154 12.74 -1.75 -18.98
N ARG A 155 11.68 -1.00 -19.28
CA ARG A 155 10.69 -1.31 -20.33
C ARG A 155 11.00 -0.60 -21.65
N LYS A 156 12.27 -0.63 -22.12
CA LYS A 156 12.53 -0.27 -23.52
C LYS A 156 11.84 -1.31 -24.41
N PRO A 157 11.05 -0.90 -25.43
CA PRO A 157 10.46 -1.86 -26.35
C PRO A 157 11.57 -2.67 -26.99
N ALA A 158 11.41 -3.99 -27.03
CA ALA A 158 12.25 -4.85 -27.85
C ALA A 158 12.26 -4.24 -29.26
N LEU A 159 13.45 -3.95 -29.78
CA LEU A 159 13.58 -3.46 -31.16
C LEU A 159 12.79 -4.42 -32.07
N PRO A 160 12.00 -3.90 -33.02
CA PRO A 160 11.37 -4.76 -34.03
C PRO A 160 12.44 -5.68 -34.64
N PRO A 161 12.13 -6.97 -34.90
CA PRO A 161 13.07 -7.84 -35.59
C PRO A 161 13.46 -7.15 -36.91
N ALA A 162 14.77 -7.03 -37.15
CA ALA A 162 15.26 -6.61 -38.45
C ALA A 162 15.00 -7.75 -39.43
N GLY A 163 13.99 -7.60 -40.29
CA GLY A 163 13.62 -8.59 -41.30
C GLY A 163 12.24 -8.33 -41.87
#